data_AF-A0A645CT78-F1
#
_entry.id   AF-A0A645CT78-F1
#
_cell.length_a   1.000
_cell.length_b   1.000
_cell.length_c   1.000
_cell.angle_alpha   90.00
_cell.angle_beta   90.00
_cell.angle_gamma   90.00
#
_symmetry.space_group_name_H-M   'P 1'
#
loop_
_entity.id
_entity.type
_entity.pdbx_description
1 polymer ?
#
loop_
_entity_poly.entity_id
_entity_poly.type
_entity_poly.pdbx_seq_one_letter_code
_entity_poly.pdbx_strand_id
1 'polypeptide(L)'
;MTTPTGGRHLYYPADAGREQRSWQVGRAGIDFRGDGGYIIVPPSQRAIDGHPTSYRVEAVAGGLVVPLAAQRLRDFLDPRPKYVPAPEPPGGWPLDVARLALQVARRPEGERNLGLFKAACRMAEHGHSPREALDALGPAAGQSGLGEHEITRTVGSAYRHVSTYGPRRRAPVRQTDSGFAHNEPPVSVSGRGL
;
A
#
# COMPACT_ATOMS: atom_id res chain seq x y z
N MET A 1 -16.61 -18.62 16.76
CA MET A 1 -17.97 -18.05 16.71
C MET A 1 -18.31 -17.76 15.25
N THR A 2 -19.54 -18.04 14.81
CA THR A 2 -20.02 -17.71 13.46
C THR A 2 -20.77 -16.38 13.43
N THR A 3 -20.60 -15.65 12.34
CA THR A 3 -21.32 -14.41 12.07
C THR A 3 -22.57 -14.69 11.21
N PRO A 4 -23.57 -13.80 11.25
CA PRO A 4 -24.78 -13.89 10.43
C PRO A 4 -24.54 -14.04 8.92
N THR A 5 -23.40 -13.55 8.40
CA THR A 5 -23.04 -13.63 6.98
C THR A 5 -22.14 -14.83 6.66
N GLY A 6 -22.01 -15.80 7.57
CA GLY A 6 -21.19 -17.01 7.37
C GLY A 6 -19.69 -16.83 7.66
N GLY A 7 -19.26 -15.65 8.11
CA GLY A 7 -17.89 -15.41 8.57
C GLY A 7 -17.64 -15.99 9.96
N ARG A 8 -16.42 -15.82 10.48
CA ARG A 8 -16.05 -16.27 11.84
C ARG A 8 -15.35 -15.17 12.62
N HIS A 9 -15.68 -15.06 13.91
CA HIS A 9 -14.86 -14.36 14.89
C HIS A 9 -14.14 -15.39 15.76
N LEU A 10 -12.82 -15.21 15.86
CA LEU A 10 -11.92 -15.97 16.72
C LEU A 10 -11.45 -15.04 17.83
N TYR A 11 -11.53 -15.50 19.07
CA TYR A 11 -11.21 -14.71 20.24
C TYR A 11 -9.94 -15.26 20.86
N TYR A 12 -9.01 -14.36 21.19
CA TYR A 12 -7.77 -14.68 21.87
C TYR A 12 -7.61 -13.78 23.08
N PRO A 13 -6.95 -14.25 24.16
CA PRO A 13 -6.61 -13.39 25.29
C PRO A 13 -5.82 -12.16 24.82
N ALA A 14 -6.11 -11.02 25.44
CA ALA A 14 -5.31 -9.81 25.26
C ALA A 14 -3.93 -9.99 25.90
N ASP A 15 -2.91 -9.39 25.28
CA ASP A 15 -1.57 -9.29 25.85
C ASP A 15 -1.45 -8.00 26.65
N ALA A 16 -1.56 -8.08 27.98
CA ALA A 16 -1.49 -6.91 28.86
C ALA A 16 -0.14 -6.17 28.82
N GLY A 17 0.93 -6.81 28.33
CA GLY A 17 2.25 -6.21 28.23
C GLY A 17 2.48 -5.41 26.95
N ARG A 18 1.54 -5.42 25.99
CA ARG A 18 1.77 -4.87 24.65
C ARG A 18 0.50 -4.32 24.02
N GLU A 19 0.58 -3.11 23.47
CA GLU A 19 -0.48 -2.55 22.63
C GLU A 19 -0.69 -3.43 21.38
N GLN A 20 -1.94 -3.85 21.17
CA GLN A 20 -2.40 -4.64 20.05
C GLN A 20 -3.37 -3.81 19.19
N ARG A 21 -2.86 -2.86 18.41
CA ARG A 21 -3.71 -2.02 17.55
C ARG A 21 -4.49 -2.85 16.52
N SER A 22 -5.67 -2.36 16.16
CA SER A 22 -6.48 -2.93 15.08
C SER A 22 -5.77 -2.79 13.72
N TRP A 23 -5.91 -3.79 12.86
CA TRP A 23 -5.38 -3.79 11.49
C TRP A 23 -6.18 -4.74 10.60
N GLN A 24 -6.06 -4.56 9.28
CA GLN A 24 -6.75 -5.39 8.30
C GLN A 24 -5.80 -5.86 7.20
N VAL A 25 -6.06 -7.05 6.67
CA VAL A 25 -5.42 -7.59 5.46
C VAL A 25 -6.53 -7.99 4.49
N GLY A 26 -6.97 -7.04 3.66
CA GLY A 26 -8.12 -7.21 2.77
C GLY A 26 -7.98 -8.39 1.81
N ARG A 27 -6.76 -8.62 1.28
CA ARG A 27 -6.49 -9.77 0.39
C ARG A 27 -6.69 -11.14 1.04
N ALA A 28 -6.60 -11.20 2.37
CA ALA A 28 -6.81 -12.43 3.14
C ALA A 28 -8.23 -12.48 3.75
N GLY A 29 -9.04 -11.42 3.58
CA GLY A 29 -10.35 -11.31 4.23
C GLY A 29 -10.27 -11.27 5.76
N ILE A 30 -9.16 -10.79 6.32
CA ILE A 30 -8.90 -10.80 7.77
C ILE A 30 -8.89 -9.38 8.32
N ASP A 31 -9.62 -9.19 9.41
CA ASP A 31 -9.65 -7.98 10.22
C ASP A 31 -9.34 -8.34 11.67
N PHE A 32 -8.27 -7.77 12.21
CA PHE A 32 -7.87 -7.93 13.61
C PHE A 32 -8.36 -6.72 14.40
N ARG A 33 -9.22 -6.99 15.38
CA ARG A 33 -9.75 -5.99 16.31
C ARG A 33 -9.09 -6.17 17.68
N GLY A 34 -8.19 -5.24 18.02
CA GLY A 34 -7.54 -5.18 19.33
C GLY A 34 -7.85 -3.85 20.03
N ASP A 35 -6.87 -3.21 20.63
CA ASP A 35 -7.07 -1.99 21.45
C ASP A 35 -7.82 -0.89 20.70
N GLY A 36 -8.85 -0.34 21.35
CA GLY A 36 -9.77 0.65 20.78
C GLY A 36 -10.73 0.12 19.70
N GLY A 37 -10.60 -1.15 19.31
CA GLY A 37 -11.51 -1.83 18.40
C GLY A 37 -12.69 -2.47 19.14
N TYR A 38 -13.80 -2.64 18.43
CA TYR A 38 -14.97 -3.36 18.94
C TYR A 38 -15.46 -4.36 17.88
N ILE A 39 -16.18 -5.38 18.37
CA ILE A 39 -16.85 -6.39 17.55
C ILE A 39 -18.24 -6.66 18.13
N ILE A 40 -19.15 -7.16 17.30
CA ILE A 40 -20.47 -7.61 17.73
C ILE A 40 -20.37 -9.07 18.18
N VAL A 41 -20.99 -9.38 19.32
CA VAL A 41 -20.91 -10.68 19.99
C VAL A 41 -22.31 -11.24 20.32
N PRO A 42 -22.46 -12.55 20.54
CA PRO A 42 -23.70 -13.15 21.04
C PRO A 42 -24.10 -12.54 22.39
N PRO A 43 -25.41 -12.41 22.67
CA PRO A 43 -26.55 -12.90 21.88
C PRO A 43 -27.06 -11.89 20.83
N SER A 44 -26.27 -10.92 20.38
CA SER A 44 -26.74 -9.92 19.39
C SER A 44 -27.27 -10.55 18.10
N GLN A 45 -28.17 -9.83 17.44
CA GLN A 45 -28.80 -10.20 16.18
C GLN A 45 -28.75 -9.04 15.18
N ARG A 46 -28.83 -9.36 13.89
CA ARG A 46 -29.05 -8.38 12.81
C ARG A 46 -30.02 -8.94 11.79
N ALA A 47 -30.77 -8.06 11.13
CA ALA A 47 -31.58 -8.46 9.99
C ALA A 47 -30.68 -8.77 8.78
N ILE A 48 -30.94 -9.88 8.10
CA ILE A 48 -30.43 -10.22 6.77
C ILE A 48 -31.64 -10.65 5.95
N ASP A 49 -31.88 -9.99 4.82
CA ASP A 49 -33.05 -10.22 3.98
C ASP A 49 -34.38 -10.21 4.76
N GLY A 50 -34.49 -9.30 5.74
CA GLY A 50 -35.66 -9.17 6.62
C GLY A 50 -35.73 -10.16 7.78
N HIS A 51 -34.82 -11.14 7.85
CA HIS A 51 -34.82 -12.18 8.89
C HIS A 51 -33.78 -11.91 9.99
N PRO A 52 -34.17 -11.96 11.29
CA PRO A 52 -33.23 -11.81 12.39
C PRO A 52 -32.27 -13.01 12.42
N THR A 53 -30.99 -12.73 12.18
CA THR A 53 -29.93 -13.75 12.17
C THR A 53 -28.93 -13.44 13.28
N SER A 54 -28.62 -14.48 14.08
CA SER A 54 -27.82 -14.35 15.31
C SER A 54 -26.35 -14.63 15.06
N TYR A 55 -25.49 -13.99 15.85
CA TYR A 55 -24.11 -14.47 16.04
C TYR A 55 -24.16 -15.72 16.94
N ARG A 56 -23.39 -16.76 16.63
CA ARG A 56 -23.46 -18.06 17.34
C ARG A 56 -22.10 -18.49 17.87
N VAL A 57 -22.04 -18.85 19.16
CA VAL A 57 -20.86 -19.52 19.72
C VAL A 57 -20.81 -20.93 19.16
N GLU A 58 -19.73 -21.26 18.44
CA GLU A 58 -19.53 -22.61 17.89
C GLU A 58 -18.72 -23.50 18.84
N ALA A 59 -17.66 -22.92 19.40
CA ALA A 59 -16.74 -23.61 20.27
C ALA A 59 -16.15 -22.62 21.26
N VAL A 60 -15.86 -23.11 22.45
CA VAL A 60 -15.09 -22.42 23.50
C VAL A 60 -13.90 -23.32 23.80
N ALA A 61 -12.72 -22.73 23.94
CA ALA A 61 -11.51 -23.49 24.27
C ALA A 61 -11.68 -24.14 25.65
N GLY A 62 -11.46 -25.46 25.73
CA GLY A 62 -11.54 -26.22 26.99
C GLY A 62 -10.24 -26.29 27.79
N GLY A 63 -9.18 -25.58 27.35
CA GLY A 63 -7.84 -25.66 27.94
C GLY A 63 -7.11 -24.32 27.93
N LEU A 64 -5.80 -24.36 28.22
CA LEU A 64 -4.97 -23.15 28.27
C LEU A 64 -4.97 -22.42 26.91
N VAL A 65 -5.27 -21.13 26.95
CA VAL A 65 -5.24 -20.23 25.79
C VAL A 65 -4.10 -19.23 25.96
N VAL A 66 -3.39 -18.95 24.87
CA VAL A 66 -2.32 -17.96 24.82
C VAL A 66 -2.70 -16.76 23.96
N PRO A 67 -2.16 -15.56 24.23
CA PRO A 67 -2.35 -14.41 23.36
C PRO A 67 -1.89 -14.68 21.93
N LEU A 68 -2.61 -14.10 20.96
CA LEU A 68 -2.23 -14.19 19.56
C LEU A 68 -1.04 -13.27 19.28
N ALA A 69 0.00 -13.79 18.60
CA ALA A 69 1.11 -12.99 18.08
C ALA A 69 0.67 -12.12 16.89
N ALA A 70 -0.17 -11.11 17.14
CA ALA A 70 -0.91 -10.35 16.13
C ALA A 70 -0.02 -9.75 15.04
N GLN A 71 1.12 -9.15 15.41
CA GLN A 71 2.05 -8.59 14.44
C GLN A 71 2.69 -9.66 13.55
N ARG A 72 3.08 -10.82 14.12
CA ARG A 72 3.65 -11.92 13.34
C ARG A 72 2.63 -12.50 12.38
N LEU A 73 1.37 -12.63 12.81
CA LEU A 73 0.28 -13.05 11.94
C LEU A 73 0.08 -12.05 10.79
N ARG A 74 0.06 -10.75 11.09
CA ARG A 74 -0.02 -9.71 10.05
C ARG A 74 1.11 -9.83 9.04
N ASP A 75 2.35 -9.95 9.50
CA ASP A 75 3.52 -10.03 8.61
C ASP A 75 3.50 -11.32 7.75
N PHE A 76 2.91 -12.41 8.26
CA PHE A 76 2.70 -13.64 7.51
C PHE A 76 1.60 -13.51 6.44
N LEU A 77 0.47 -12.88 6.78
CA LEU A 77 -0.66 -12.68 5.86
C LEU A 77 -0.38 -11.59 4.83
N ASP A 78 0.36 -10.58 5.25
CA ASP A 78 0.78 -9.43 4.45
C ASP A 78 2.30 -9.31 4.39
N PRO A 79 3.00 -10.29 3.75
CA PRO A 79 4.45 -10.23 3.64
C PRO A 79 4.83 -8.97 2.87
N ARG A 80 5.55 -8.07 3.55
CA ARG A 80 6.10 -6.89 2.92
C ARG A 80 7.08 -7.37 1.84
N PRO A 81 6.98 -6.86 0.60
CA PRO A 81 7.97 -7.18 -0.43
C PRO A 81 9.37 -6.92 0.12
N LYS A 82 10.21 -7.96 0.18
CA LYS A 82 11.62 -7.77 0.50
C LYS A 82 12.20 -6.94 -0.64
N TYR A 83 12.64 -5.73 -0.33
CA TYR A 83 13.37 -4.91 -1.28
C TYR A 83 14.64 -5.68 -1.68
N VAL A 84 14.72 -6.06 -2.95
CA VAL A 84 15.96 -6.52 -3.57
C VAL A 84 16.55 -5.28 -4.26
N PRO A 85 17.74 -4.80 -3.84
CA PRO A 85 18.41 -3.72 -4.55
C PRO A 85 18.59 -4.13 -6.01
N ALA A 86 18.06 -3.33 -6.93
CA ALA A 86 18.39 -3.50 -8.33
C ALA A 86 19.86 -3.08 -8.54
N PRO A 87 20.59 -3.68 -9.51
CA PRO A 87 21.89 -3.18 -9.91
C PRO A 87 21.78 -1.69 -10.29
N GLU A 88 22.78 -0.89 -9.89
CA GLU A 88 22.87 0.51 -10.29
C GLU A 88 22.84 0.62 -11.82
N PRO A 89 22.04 1.52 -12.40
CA PRO A 89 22.08 1.75 -13.82
C PRO A 89 23.47 2.25 -14.22
N PRO A 90 24.04 1.80 -15.36
CA PRO A 90 25.30 2.32 -15.85
C PRO A 90 25.12 3.80 -16.22
N GLY A 91 25.80 4.68 -15.49
CA GLY A 91 25.75 6.14 -15.69
C GLY A 91 24.62 6.81 -14.90
N GLY A 92 24.92 7.21 -13.66
CA GLY A 92 24.05 8.03 -12.83
C GLY A 92 23.84 9.40 -13.47
N TRP A 93 22.72 9.59 -14.15
CA TRP A 93 22.30 10.91 -14.59
C TRP A 93 22.05 11.78 -13.34
N PRO A 94 22.68 12.96 -13.22
CA PRO A 94 22.50 13.81 -12.05
C PRO A 94 21.03 14.18 -11.87
N LEU A 95 20.55 14.10 -10.63
CA LEU A 95 19.18 14.52 -10.30
C LEU A 95 19.05 16.04 -10.48
N ASP A 96 18.18 16.46 -11.38
CA ASP A 96 17.83 17.88 -11.53
C ASP A 96 16.89 18.33 -10.39
N VAL A 97 17.50 18.72 -9.28
CA VAL A 97 16.82 19.17 -8.05
C VAL A 97 16.02 20.46 -8.31
N ALA A 98 16.53 21.37 -9.14
CA ALA A 98 15.85 22.61 -9.49
C ALA A 98 14.53 22.32 -10.22
N ARG A 99 14.53 21.38 -11.16
CA ARG A 99 13.30 20.94 -11.84
C ARG A 99 12.31 20.28 -10.88
N LEU A 100 12.77 19.53 -9.88
CA LEU A 100 11.89 18.97 -8.85
C LEU A 100 11.22 20.06 -8.02
N ALA A 101 11.98 21.06 -7.55
CA ALA A 101 11.43 22.18 -6.80
C ALA A 101 10.38 22.93 -7.63
N LEU A 102 10.65 23.21 -8.91
CA LEU A 102 9.71 23.85 -9.81
C LEU A 102 8.43 23.02 -10.05
N GLN A 103 8.54 21.68 -10.07
CA GLN A 103 7.38 20.79 -10.14
C GLN A 103 6.56 20.78 -8.86
N VAL A 104 7.18 20.97 -7.69
CA VAL A 104 6.49 21.06 -6.39
C VAL A 104 5.74 22.39 -6.30
N ALA A 105 6.38 23.51 -6.66
CA ALA A 105 5.78 24.84 -6.59
C ALA A 105 4.48 24.99 -7.40
N ARG A 106 4.38 24.27 -8.54
CA ARG A 106 3.22 24.32 -9.44
C ARG A 106 2.10 23.33 -9.11
N ARG A 107 2.17 22.61 -7.98
CA ARG A 107 1.14 21.61 -7.65
C ARG A 107 -0.17 22.29 -7.26
N PRO A 108 -1.31 21.88 -7.87
CA PRO A 108 -2.61 22.38 -7.47
C PRO A 108 -2.97 21.91 -6.06
N GLU A 109 -3.93 22.59 -5.46
CA GLU A 109 -4.51 22.18 -4.18
C GLU A 109 -5.00 20.72 -4.25
N GLY A 110 -4.78 19.96 -3.17
CA GLY A 110 -5.02 18.51 -3.13
C GLY A 110 -3.84 17.65 -3.61
N GLU A 111 -2.92 18.17 -4.44
CA GLU A 111 -1.73 17.41 -4.89
C GLU A 111 -0.41 17.84 -4.23
N ARG A 112 -0.39 18.96 -3.52
CA ARG A 112 0.84 19.58 -2.98
C ARG A 112 1.66 18.62 -2.12
N ASN A 113 1.03 18.01 -1.12
CA ASN A 113 1.69 17.09 -0.19
C ASN A 113 2.22 15.83 -0.94
N LEU A 114 1.42 15.27 -1.85
CA LEU A 114 1.82 14.14 -2.68
C LEU A 114 2.98 14.48 -3.62
N GLY A 115 2.98 15.68 -4.20
CA GLY A 115 4.04 16.19 -5.05
C GLY A 115 5.36 16.35 -4.29
N LEU A 116 5.31 16.97 -3.11
CA LEU A 116 6.46 17.09 -2.21
C LEU A 116 6.98 15.72 -1.78
N PHE A 117 6.11 14.80 -1.37
CA PHE A 117 6.49 13.44 -0.99
C PHE A 117 7.24 12.73 -2.12
N LYS A 118 6.73 12.79 -3.36
CA LYS A 118 7.36 12.17 -4.53
C LYS A 118 8.72 12.80 -4.85
N ALA A 119 8.86 14.12 -4.73
CA ALA A 119 10.13 14.80 -4.96
C ALA A 119 11.17 14.45 -3.88
N ALA A 120 10.77 14.43 -2.61
CA ALA A 120 11.62 14.04 -1.50
C ALA A 120 12.07 12.58 -1.58
N CYS A 121 11.20 11.66 -2.00
CA CYS A 121 11.61 10.28 -2.30
C CYS A 121 12.70 10.26 -3.37
N ARG A 122 12.53 10.96 -4.50
CA ARG A 122 13.57 11.00 -5.55
C ARG A 122 14.91 11.52 -5.04
N MET A 123 14.93 12.54 -4.19
CA MET A 123 16.16 13.04 -3.57
C MET A 123 16.82 11.98 -2.67
N ALA A 124 16.03 11.32 -1.81
CA ALA A 124 16.51 10.24 -0.95
C ALA A 124 17.06 9.05 -1.76
N GLU A 125 16.42 8.72 -2.87
CA GLU A 125 16.83 7.66 -3.80
C GLU A 125 18.15 7.96 -4.52
N HIS A 126 18.53 9.24 -4.64
CA HIS A 126 19.81 9.69 -5.20
C HIS A 126 20.83 10.05 -4.11
N GLY A 127 20.60 9.65 -2.86
CA GLY A 127 21.56 9.79 -1.77
C GLY A 127 21.64 11.18 -1.14
N HIS A 128 20.77 12.12 -1.52
CA HIS A 128 20.67 13.40 -0.79
C HIS A 128 20.14 13.17 0.62
N SER A 129 20.58 14.01 1.54
CA SER A 129 20.15 14.00 2.93
C SER A 129 18.77 14.67 3.12
N PRO A 130 18.04 14.35 4.21
CA PRO A 130 16.79 15.05 4.56
C PRO A 130 16.94 16.56 4.64
N ARG A 131 18.10 17.04 5.09
CA ARG A 131 18.41 18.48 5.19
C ARG A 131 18.48 19.12 3.80
N GLU A 132 19.26 18.53 2.89
CA GLU A 132 19.35 19.03 1.50
C GLU A 132 17.99 19.02 0.80
N ALA A 133 17.13 18.03 1.08
CA ALA A 133 15.78 18.00 0.56
C ALA A 133 14.87 19.09 1.14
N LEU A 134 14.99 19.41 2.44
CA LEU A 134 14.25 20.51 3.05
C LEU A 134 14.72 21.86 2.48
N ASP A 135 16.02 22.05 2.38
CA ASP A 135 16.61 23.28 1.84
C ASP A 135 16.19 23.51 0.38
N ALA A 136 16.16 22.45 -0.43
CA ALA A 136 15.81 22.54 -1.85
C ALA A 136 14.30 22.59 -2.14
N LEU A 137 13.49 21.80 -1.44
CA LEU A 137 12.05 21.65 -1.75
C LEU A 137 11.14 22.48 -0.84
N GLY A 138 11.61 22.85 0.35
CA GLY A 138 10.85 23.60 1.35
C GLY A 138 10.29 24.93 0.81
N PRO A 139 11.12 25.80 0.19
CA PRO A 139 10.63 27.05 -0.38
C PRO A 139 9.56 26.85 -1.45
N ALA A 140 9.74 25.87 -2.34
CA ALA A 140 8.78 25.53 -3.39
C ALA A 140 7.46 24.97 -2.81
N ALA A 141 7.55 24.13 -1.79
CA ALA A 141 6.38 23.60 -1.09
C ALA A 141 5.61 24.72 -0.36
N GLY A 142 6.32 25.66 0.27
CA GLY A 142 5.74 26.85 0.87
C GLY A 142 5.01 27.72 -0.15
N GLN A 143 5.62 27.98 -1.31
CA GLN A 143 4.98 28.71 -2.43
C GLN A 143 3.73 28.00 -2.93
N SER A 144 3.72 26.66 -2.95
CA SER A 144 2.51 25.92 -3.31
C SER A 144 1.40 26.04 -2.27
N GLY A 145 1.69 26.49 -1.04
CA GLY A 145 0.72 26.69 0.05
C GLY A 145 0.78 25.66 1.17
N LEU A 146 1.89 24.90 1.32
CA LEU A 146 2.10 24.00 2.46
C LEU A 146 2.76 24.74 3.64
N GLY A 147 2.36 24.42 4.88
CA GLY A 147 3.00 24.98 6.08
C GLY A 147 4.29 24.26 6.47
N GLU A 148 5.22 24.94 7.16
CA GLU A 148 6.55 24.40 7.50
C GLU A 148 6.51 23.05 8.26
N HIS A 149 5.59 22.92 9.22
CA HIS A 149 5.39 21.67 9.96
C HIS A 149 4.91 20.53 9.06
N GLU A 150 4.04 20.84 8.09
CA GLU A 150 3.55 19.87 7.12
C GLU A 150 4.68 19.44 6.17
N ILE A 151 5.46 20.40 5.68
CA ILE A 151 6.64 20.16 4.82
C ILE A 151 7.62 19.23 5.52
N THR A 152 8.02 19.56 6.75
CA THR A 152 8.97 18.78 7.55
C THR A 152 8.47 17.36 7.78
N ARG A 153 7.18 17.21 8.12
CA ARG A 153 6.54 15.90 8.31
C ARG A 153 6.54 15.08 7.02
N THR A 154 6.21 15.69 5.89
CA THR A 154 6.14 15.01 4.60
C THR A 154 7.52 14.57 4.11
N VAL A 155 8.54 15.42 4.21
CA VAL A 155 9.92 15.04 3.88
C VAL A 155 10.39 13.91 4.80
N GLY A 156 10.19 14.03 6.12
CA GLY A 156 10.52 12.95 7.06
C GLY A 156 9.80 11.63 6.75
N SER A 157 8.54 11.69 6.32
CA SER A 157 7.77 10.52 5.88
C SER A 157 8.36 9.88 4.61
N ALA A 158 8.75 10.69 3.62
CA ALA A 158 9.37 10.22 2.39
C ALA A 158 10.70 9.50 2.65
N TYR A 159 11.55 10.04 3.51
CA TYR A 159 12.83 9.41 3.87
C TYR A 159 12.64 8.12 4.65
N ARG A 160 11.71 8.07 5.61
CA ARG A 160 11.35 6.81 6.27
C ARG A 160 10.81 5.79 5.28
N HIS A 161 10.00 6.23 4.31
CA HIS A 161 9.48 5.36 3.27
C HIS A 161 10.61 4.79 2.40
N VAL A 162 11.54 5.61 1.89
CA VAL A 162 12.68 5.11 1.08
C VAL A 162 13.61 4.22 1.92
N SER A 163 13.85 4.55 3.19
CA SER A 163 14.63 3.68 4.10
C SER A 163 13.95 2.34 4.36
N THR A 164 12.62 2.30 4.42
CA THR A 164 11.84 1.07 4.71
C THR A 164 11.60 0.21 3.47
N TYR A 165 11.36 0.83 2.31
CA TYR A 165 10.89 0.16 1.09
C TYR A 165 11.89 0.20 -0.07
N GLY A 166 12.98 0.97 0.07
CA GLY A 166 13.92 1.27 -1.01
C GLY A 166 13.34 2.16 -2.12
N PRO A 167 14.16 2.54 -3.12
CA PRO A 167 13.73 3.32 -4.29
C PRO A 167 12.55 2.71 -5.04
N ARG A 168 11.53 3.52 -5.33
CA ARG A 168 10.40 3.13 -6.18
C ARG A 168 10.79 3.20 -7.65
N ARG A 169 10.96 2.03 -8.30
CA ARG A 169 11.01 1.98 -9.77
C ARG A 169 9.63 2.24 -10.38
N ARG A 170 9.56 3.09 -11.40
CA ARG A 170 8.48 3.02 -12.40
C ARG A 170 8.61 1.68 -13.12
N ALA A 171 7.52 0.92 -13.23
CA ALA A 171 7.48 -0.21 -14.15
C ALA A 171 7.92 0.26 -15.54
N PRO A 172 8.75 -0.50 -16.28
CA PRO A 172 9.06 -0.14 -17.65
C PRO A 172 7.75 -0.06 -18.41
N VAL A 173 7.51 1.08 -19.07
CA VAL A 173 6.47 1.16 -20.11
C VAL A 173 6.86 0.10 -21.13
N ARG A 174 6.06 -0.97 -21.25
CA ARG A 174 6.16 -1.87 -22.39
C ARG A 174 5.98 -0.99 -23.63
N GLN A 175 7.07 -0.68 -24.33
CA GLN A 175 6.97 -0.34 -25.73
C GLN A 175 6.45 -1.61 -26.39
N THR A 176 5.15 -1.61 -26.71
CA THR A 176 4.59 -2.61 -27.60
C THR A 176 5.14 -2.29 -28.97
N ASP A 177 6.23 -2.94 -29.34
CA ASP A 177 6.60 -3.08 -30.75
C ASP A 177 5.41 -3.75 -31.44
N SER A 178 4.70 -2.95 -32.24
CA SER A 178 3.60 -3.38 -33.09
C SER A 178 4.18 -4.20 -34.23
N GLY A 179 4.34 -5.50 -34.00
CA GLY A 179 4.62 -6.51 -35.02
C GLY A 179 3.46 -7.50 -35.11
N PHE A 180 2.32 -7.08 -35.64
CA PHE A 180 1.28 -8.02 -36.10
C PHE A 180 1.50 -8.28 -37.58
N ALA A 181 2.19 -9.38 -37.87
CA ALA A 181 2.15 -10.01 -39.19
C ALA A 181 0.73 -10.52 -39.44
N HIS A 182 0.07 -10.00 -40.47
CA HIS A 182 -1.14 -10.60 -41.04
C HIS A 182 -0.76 -11.94 -41.65
N ASN A 183 -1.32 -13.02 -41.11
CA ASN A 183 -1.29 -14.33 -41.73
C ASN A 183 -2.73 -14.62 -42.20
N GLU A 184 -3.02 -14.32 -43.47
CA GLU A 184 -4.28 -14.74 -44.11
C GLU A 184 -4.22 -16.23 -44.48
N PRO A 185 -5.29 -17.01 -44.25
CA PRO A 185 -5.38 -18.37 -44.77
C PRO A 185 -5.81 -18.37 -46.25
N PRO A 186 -5.34 -19.33 -47.08
CA PRO A 186 -5.63 -19.36 -48.50
C PRO A 186 -7.08 -19.80 -48.79
N VAL A 187 -7.76 -19.03 -49.63
CA VAL A 187 -9.07 -19.36 -50.20
C VAL A 187 -8.87 -20.36 -51.35
N SER A 188 -9.40 -21.56 -51.19
CA SER A 188 -9.45 -22.61 -52.21
C SER A 188 -10.55 -22.31 -53.23
N VAL A 189 -10.17 -22.02 -54.48
CA VAL A 189 -11.07 -21.99 -55.64
C VAL A 189 -10.75 -23.21 -56.51
N SER A 190 -11.68 -24.15 -56.57
CA SER A 190 -11.67 -25.27 -57.52
C SER A 190 -12.83 -25.09 -58.50
N GLY A 191 -12.52 -24.83 -59.76
CA GLY A 191 -13.44 -24.87 -60.88
C GLY A 191 -12.71 -25.20 -62.17
N ARG A 192 -12.89 -26.43 -62.67
CA ARG A 192 -12.51 -26.95 -64.00
C ARG A 192 -13.07 -26.00 -65.08
N GLY A 193 -12.40 -25.68 -66.19
CA GLY A 193 -11.83 -26.59 -67.17
C GLY A 193 -12.83 -26.80 -68.31
N LEU A 194 -12.74 -25.95 -69.35
CA LEU A 194 -12.73 -26.24 -70.79
C LEU A 194 -12.15 -25.02 -71.51
#